data_AF-A0A1T3CXE3-F1
#
_entry.id   AF-A0A1T3CXE3-F1
#
_cell.length_a   1.000
_cell.length_b   1.000
_cell.length_c   1.000
_cell.angle_alpha   90.00
_cell.angle_beta   90.00
_cell.angle_gamma   90.00
#
_symmetry.space_group_name_H-M   'P 1'
#
loop_
_entity.id
_entity.type
_entity.pdbx_description
1 polymer ?
#
loop_
_entity_poly.entity_id
_entity_poly.type
_entity_poly.pdbx_seq_one_letter_code
_entity_poly.pdbx_strand_id
1 'polypeptide(L)'
;MWWSECLFGLKCLGIDSNGEHSTVKIQFRWMPINTVKPHQRVEPPYDKAIDTMLESMVSEVQKGYFHGLESGQTFEIQLASEEDATKMKAALDVQWIAVRLAALSGAARSWEWGLGNDLYDDGDDHGAYGTSDIEDEE
;
A
#
# COMPACT_ATOMS: atom_id res chain seq x y z
N MET A 1 -9.76 -6.69 0.68
CA MET A 1 -10.27 -6.12 1.96
C MET A 1 -9.56 -4.77 2.17
N TRP A 2 -10.22 -3.63 2.38
CA TRP A 2 -9.53 -2.30 2.43
C TRP A 2 -8.31 -2.18 3.37
N TRP A 3 -8.26 -2.95 4.46
CA TRP A 3 -7.11 -3.04 5.36
C TRP A 3 -5.85 -3.65 4.71
N SER A 4 -6.01 -4.62 3.79
CA SER A 4 -4.89 -5.20 3.05
C SER A 4 -4.35 -4.27 1.97
N GLU A 5 -5.09 -3.24 1.55
CA GLU A 5 -4.66 -2.36 0.46
C GLU A 5 -3.78 -1.18 0.91
N CYS A 6 -3.47 -1.06 2.21
CA CYS A 6 -2.66 0.05 2.76
C CYS A 6 -3.16 1.45 2.38
N LEU A 7 -4.47 1.62 2.16
CA LEU A 7 -5.05 2.89 1.71
C LEU A 7 -5.07 3.98 2.79
N PHE A 8 -4.93 3.58 4.05
CA PHE A 8 -4.88 4.48 5.20
C PHE A 8 -3.94 3.92 6.26
N GLY A 9 -3.44 4.81 7.12
CA GLY A 9 -2.64 4.48 8.28
C GLY A 9 -3.19 5.13 9.54
N LEU A 10 -2.89 4.52 10.69
CA LEU A 10 -3.20 5.08 12.00
C LEU A 10 -1.89 5.48 12.66
N LYS A 11 -1.73 6.78 12.92
CA LYS A 11 -0.56 7.31 13.62
C LYS A 11 -0.89 7.45 15.10
N CYS A 12 -0.11 6.82 15.98
CA CYS A 12 -0.17 7.11 17.41
C CYS A 12 0.41 8.52 17.68
N LEU A 13 -0.35 9.37 18.35
CA LEU A 13 0.09 10.71 18.78
C LEU A 13 0.67 10.70 20.20
N GLY A 14 0.22 9.77 21.04
CA GLY A 14 0.69 9.65 22.42
C GLY A 14 -0.22 8.77 23.27
N ILE A 15 0.24 8.52 24.50
CA ILE A 15 -0.52 7.85 25.54
C ILE A 15 -0.64 8.84 26.70
N ASP A 16 -1.86 9.07 27.16
CA ASP A 16 -2.14 9.83 28.38
C ASP A 16 -2.63 8.85 29.45
N SER A 17 -1.97 8.79 30.60
CA SER A 17 -2.36 7.91 31.71
C SER A 17 -2.94 8.73 32.85
N ASN A 18 -4.16 8.42 33.27
CA ASN A 18 -4.88 9.11 34.35
C ASN A 18 -5.03 8.25 35.61
N GLY A 19 -4.26 7.16 35.74
CA GLY A 19 -4.15 6.33 36.94
C GLY A 19 -5.17 5.19 37.03
N GLU A 20 -6.39 5.37 36.52
CA GLU A 20 -7.39 4.30 36.39
C GLU A 20 -7.44 3.72 34.97
N HIS A 21 -7.20 4.56 33.96
CA HIS A 21 -7.21 4.18 32.56
C HIS A 21 -6.00 4.77 31.84
N SER A 22 -5.77 4.28 30.62
CA SER A 22 -4.80 4.87 29.71
C SER A 22 -5.49 5.17 28.40
N THR A 23 -5.29 6.38 27.89
CA THR A 23 -5.90 6.88 26.66
C THR A 23 -4.84 6.94 25.56
N VAL A 24 -5.06 6.22 24.48
CA VAL A 24 -4.23 6.29 23.27
C VAL A 24 -4.87 7.27 22.31
N LYS A 25 -4.14 8.33 21.95
CA LYS A 25 -4.56 9.29 20.92
C LYS A 25 -4.07 8.80 19.57
N ILE A 26 -5.00 8.56 18.65
CA ILE A 26 -4.70 8.13 17.29
C ILE A 26 -5.10 9.20 16.29
N GLN A 27 -4.31 9.38 15.24
CA GLN A 27 -4.62 10.20 14.10
C GLN A 27 -4.81 9.31 12.88
N PHE A 28 -5.98 9.42 12.27
CA PHE A 28 -6.26 8.80 11.00
C PHE A 28 -5.56 9.55 9.88
N ARG A 29 -4.99 8.80 8.91
CA ARG A 29 -4.43 9.38 7.70
C ARG A 29 -4.73 8.53 6.49
N TRP A 30 -5.39 9.15 5.52
CA TRP A 30 -5.44 8.70 4.13
C TRP A 30 -4.04 8.71 3.50
N MET A 31 -3.64 7.58 2.91
CA MET A 31 -2.34 7.47 2.24
C MET A 31 -2.43 7.92 0.79
N PRO A 32 -1.40 8.59 0.26
CA PRO A 32 -1.37 8.95 -1.15
C PRO A 32 -1.44 7.68 -2.00
N ILE A 33 -2.24 7.73 -3.06
CA ILE A 33 -2.35 6.64 -4.03
C ILE A 33 -1.54 7.04 -5.25
N ASN A 34 -0.65 6.14 -5.70
CA ASN A 34 -0.06 6.28 -7.03
C ASN A 34 -1.02 5.70 -8.08
N THR A 35 -1.26 6.45 -9.16
CA THR A 35 -2.06 5.97 -10.30
C THR A 35 -1.24 5.10 -11.28
N VAL A 36 0.08 5.11 -11.16
CA VAL A 36 1.00 4.26 -11.93
C VAL A 36 0.96 2.84 -11.35
N LYS A 37 0.77 1.84 -12.22
CA LYS A 37 0.77 0.43 -11.78
C LYS A 37 2.20 -0.01 -11.46
N PRO A 38 2.43 -0.80 -10.39
CA PRO A 38 3.79 -1.22 -9.99
C PRO A 38 4.58 -1.95 -11.09
N HIS A 39 3.89 -2.70 -11.95
CA HIS A 39 4.50 -3.48 -13.03
C HIS A 39 4.45 -2.77 -14.39
N GLN A 40 3.98 -1.52 -14.45
CA GLN A 40 3.93 -0.77 -15.70
C GLN A 40 5.34 -0.40 -16.14
N ARG A 41 5.77 -0.92 -17.28
CA ARG A 41 7.05 -0.54 -17.88
C ARG A 41 7.00 0.95 -18.25
N VAL A 42 8.07 1.66 -17.89
CA VAL A 42 8.28 3.03 -18.33
C VAL A 42 8.75 3.01 -19.77
N GLU A 43 8.11 3.80 -20.63
CA GLU A 43 8.57 4.00 -22.02
C GLU A 43 9.57 5.16 -22.11
N PRO A 44 10.57 5.09 -23.00
CA PRO A 44 11.43 6.23 -23.28
C PRO A 44 10.63 7.46 -23.75
N PRO A 45 11.06 8.69 -23.40
CA PRO A 45 12.31 9.02 -22.72
C PRO A 45 12.19 9.00 -21.18
N TYR A 46 13.21 8.48 -20.51
CA TYR A 46 13.21 8.19 -19.07
C TYR A 46 13.49 9.40 -18.16
N ASP A 47 13.94 10.51 -18.73
CA ASP A 47 14.34 11.72 -18.00
C ASP A 47 13.19 12.33 -17.18
N LYS A 48 11.94 12.12 -17.61
CA LYS A 48 10.73 12.62 -16.93
C LYS A 48 9.97 11.56 -16.14
N ALA A 49 10.46 10.31 -16.12
CA ALA A 49 9.71 9.19 -15.55
C ALA A 49 9.50 9.34 -14.03
N ILE A 50 10.52 9.82 -13.32
CA ILE A 50 10.45 10.03 -11.87
C ILE A 50 9.51 11.20 -11.53
N ASP A 51 9.61 12.31 -12.27
CA ASP A 51 8.74 13.47 -12.08
C ASP A 51 7.27 13.10 -12.34
N THR A 52 7.02 12.35 -13.41
CA THR A 52 5.69 11.83 -13.74
C THR A 52 5.14 10.93 -12.63
N MET A 53 5.99 10.08 -12.02
CA MET A 53 5.60 9.19 -10.92
C MET A 53 5.31 9.96 -9.62
N LEU A 54 6.00 11.08 -9.38
CA LEU A 54 5.76 11.93 -8.22
C LEU A 54 4.48 12.77 -8.42
N GLU A 55 4.26 13.30 -9.61
CA GLU A 55 3.06 14.05 -9.98
C GLU A 55 1.79 13.17 -9.99
N SER A 56 1.94 11.87 -10.28
CA SER A 56 0.84 10.90 -10.26
C SER A 56 0.41 10.45 -8.86
N MET A 57 1.10 10.90 -7.79
CA MET A 57 0.66 10.68 -6.42
C MET A 57 -0.55 11.55 -6.10
N VAL A 58 -1.75 11.04 -6.34
CA VAL A 58 -2.98 11.78 -6.08
C VAL A 58 -3.42 11.56 -4.63
N SER A 59 -3.37 12.62 -3.84
CA SER A 59 -3.91 12.63 -2.47
C SER A 59 -5.45 12.77 -2.44
N GLU A 60 -6.07 13.27 -3.52
CA GLU A 60 -7.49 13.68 -3.54
C GLU A 60 -8.49 12.58 -3.93
N VAL A 61 -8.07 11.50 -4.59
CA VAL A 61 -8.99 10.46 -5.11
C VAL A 61 -9.76 9.75 -3.99
N GLN A 62 -9.24 9.74 -2.76
CA GLN A 62 -9.91 9.09 -1.63
C GLN A 62 -11.12 9.88 -1.09
N LYS A 63 -11.25 11.17 -1.41
CA LYS A 63 -12.32 12.06 -0.89
C LYS A 63 -13.72 11.69 -1.40
N GLY A 64 -13.82 10.96 -2.50
CA GLY A 64 -15.10 10.59 -3.14
C GLY A 64 -15.80 9.35 -2.57
N TYR A 65 -15.07 8.44 -1.91
CA TYR A 65 -15.63 7.15 -1.46
C TYR A 65 -16.02 7.13 0.02
N PHE A 66 -15.42 7.99 0.84
CA PHE A 66 -15.56 7.96 2.30
C PHE A 66 -15.86 9.36 2.85
N HIS A 67 -17.13 9.76 2.80
CA HIS A 67 -17.58 11.07 3.26
C HIS A 67 -17.53 11.29 4.79
N GLY A 68 -17.06 10.31 5.56
CA GLY A 68 -17.10 10.35 7.04
C GLY A 68 -15.74 10.51 7.73
N LEU A 69 -14.62 10.30 7.04
CA LEU A 69 -13.29 10.30 7.65
C LEU A 69 -12.34 11.21 6.89
N GLU A 70 -11.82 12.23 7.58
CA GLU A 70 -10.85 13.16 7.02
C GLU A 70 -9.43 12.83 7.48
N SER A 71 -8.48 13.01 6.56
CA SER A 71 -7.06 12.89 6.90
C SER A 71 -6.69 13.90 7.98
N GLY A 72 -6.08 13.43 9.07
CA GLY A 72 -5.74 14.26 10.24
C GLY A 72 -6.74 14.17 11.38
N GLN A 73 -7.92 13.59 11.17
CA GLN A 73 -8.93 13.38 12.21
C GLN A 73 -8.37 12.52 13.35
N THR A 74 -8.64 12.93 14.58
CA THR A 74 -8.12 12.28 15.79
C THR A 74 -9.19 11.57 16.58
N PHE A 75 -8.82 10.44 17.17
CA PHE A 75 -9.69 9.66 18.05
C PHE A 75 -8.94 9.29 19.33
N GLU A 76 -9.71 9.06 20.38
CA GLU A 76 -9.19 8.65 21.68
C GLU A 76 -9.71 7.25 21.99
N ILE A 77 -8.81 6.34 22.33
CA ILE A 77 -9.14 4.97 22.73
C ILE A 77 -8.77 4.82 24.19
N GLN A 78 -9.76 4.55 25.03
CA GLN A 78 -9.55 4.27 26.45
C GLN A 78 -9.25 2.78 26.66
N LEU A 79 -8.23 2.50 27.44
CA LEU A 79 -7.77 1.16 27.78
C LEU A 79 -7.70 0.99 29.29
N ALA A 80 -7.97 -0.23 29.75
CA ALA A 80 -8.02 -0.56 31.16
C ALA A 80 -6.64 -0.57 31.84
N SER A 81 -5.57 -0.75 31.07
CA SER A 81 -4.20 -0.80 31.60
C SER A 81 -3.21 -0.02 30.75
N GLU A 82 -2.17 0.50 31.40
CA GLU A 82 -1.03 1.14 30.74
C GLU A 82 -0.25 0.15 29.86
N GLU A 83 -0.21 -1.12 30.27
CA GLU A 83 0.42 -2.19 29.50
C GLU A 83 -0.27 -2.38 28.13
N ASP A 84 -1.61 -2.41 28.11
CA ASP A 84 -2.37 -2.53 26.86
C ASP A 84 -2.21 -1.29 25.98
N ALA A 85 -2.13 -0.09 26.57
CA ALA A 85 -1.86 1.13 25.83
C ALA A 85 -0.48 1.11 25.18
N THR A 86 0.52 0.59 25.89
CA THR A 86 1.88 0.44 25.38
C THR A 86 1.93 -0.57 24.22
N LYS A 87 1.24 -1.71 24.35
CA LYS A 87 1.12 -2.72 23.29
C LYS A 87 0.40 -2.16 22.06
N MET A 88 -0.72 -1.45 22.26
CA MET A 88 -1.47 -0.82 21.19
C MET A 88 -0.60 0.21 20.45
N LYS A 89 0.12 1.07 21.17
CA LYS A 89 1.06 2.01 20.57
C LYS A 89 2.11 1.30 19.71
N ALA A 90 2.73 0.25 20.23
CA ALA A 90 3.72 -0.51 19.48
C ALA A 90 3.14 -1.10 18.18
N ALA A 91 1.93 -1.67 18.24
CA ALA A 91 1.24 -2.19 17.07
C ALA A 91 0.92 -1.08 16.04
N LEU A 92 0.45 0.08 16.50
CA LEU A 92 0.17 1.23 15.65
C LEU A 92 1.45 1.79 15.01
N ASP A 93 2.56 1.86 15.74
CA ASP A 93 3.83 2.34 15.20
C ASP A 93 4.36 1.41 14.09
N VAL A 94 4.27 0.09 14.28
CA VAL A 94 4.63 -0.90 13.25
C VAL A 94 3.71 -0.76 12.04
N GLN A 95 2.40 -0.69 12.25
CA GLN A 95 1.41 -0.52 11.19
C GLN A 95 1.67 0.75 10.38
N TRP A 96 1.98 1.85 11.07
CA TRP A 96 2.28 3.13 10.45
C TRP A 96 3.49 3.07 9.53
N ILE A 97 4.57 2.42 9.96
CA ILE A 97 5.78 2.26 9.15
C ILE A 97 5.49 1.36 7.94
N ALA A 98 4.84 0.22 8.16
CA ALA A 98 4.53 -0.74 7.10
C ALA A 98 3.67 -0.12 5.99
N VAL A 99 2.61 0.61 6.36
CA VAL A 99 1.72 1.27 5.40
C VAL A 99 2.44 2.36 4.62
N ARG A 100 3.33 3.14 5.25
CA ARG A 100 4.11 4.15 4.53
C ARG A 100 5.10 3.55 3.55
N LEU A 101 5.76 2.45 3.93
CA LEU A 101 6.63 1.71 3.01
C LEU A 101 5.84 1.17 1.82
N ALA A 102 4.64 0.62 2.05
CA ALA A 102 3.77 0.15 0.98
C ALA A 102 3.33 1.30 0.05
N ALA A 103 2.93 2.45 0.61
CA ALA A 103 2.54 3.61 -0.19
C ALA A 103 3.69 4.15 -1.05
N LEU A 104 4.90 4.26 -0.50
CA LEU A 104 6.07 4.80 -1.22
C LEU A 104 6.62 3.84 -2.27
N SER A 105 6.57 2.53 -2.04
CA SER A 105 7.01 1.53 -3.00
C SER A 105 5.99 1.26 -4.11
N GLY A 106 4.80 1.87 -4.05
CA GLY A 106 3.68 1.56 -4.94
C GLY A 106 2.97 0.25 -4.61
N ALA A 107 3.36 -0.46 -3.54
CA ALA A 107 2.71 -1.70 -3.12
C ALA A 107 1.33 -1.48 -2.45
N ALA A 108 0.97 -0.24 -2.11
CA ALA A 108 -0.41 0.09 -1.73
C ALA A 108 -1.38 -0.29 -2.86
N ARG A 109 -2.53 -0.87 -2.52
CA ARG A 109 -3.49 -1.57 -3.41
C ARG A 109 -3.02 -2.91 -3.98
N SER A 110 -1.75 -3.26 -3.84
CA SER A 110 -1.14 -4.48 -4.41
C SER A 110 -0.79 -5.54 -3.37
N TRP A 111 -1.02 -5.28 -2.08
CA TRP A 111 -0.66 -6.22 -1.01
C TRP A 111 -1.43 -7.55 -1.05
N GLU A 112 -2.59 -7.58 -1.72
CA GLU A 112 -3.39 -8.80 -1.92
C GLU A 112 -2.79 -9.75 -2.97
N TRP A 113 -1.80 -9.31 -3.77
CA TRP A 113 -1.23 -10.07 -4.89
C TRP A 113 0.02 -10.90 -4.51
N GLY A 114 0.53 -10.75 -3.28
CA GLY A 114 1.78 -11.39 -2.84
C GLY A 114 1.67 -12.79 -2.24
N LEU A 115 0.46 -13.36 -2.11
CA LEU A 115 0.25 -14.70 -1.51
C LEU A 115 -0.51 -15.69 -2.41
N GLY A 116 -0.67 -15.38 -3.70
CA GLY A 116 -1.12 -16.36 -4.69
C GLY A 116 -1.91 -15.71 -5.81
N ASN A 117 -1.30 -15.56 -6.98
CA ASN A 117 -1.69 -16.26 -8.22
C ASN A 117 -0.94 -15.81 -9.49
N ASP A 118 0.04 -14.90 -9.42
CA ASP A 118 0.53 -14.23 -10.65
C ASP A 118 1.68 -14.97 -11.35
N LEU A 119 1.72 -16.30 -11.31
CA LEU A 119 2.72 -17.06 -12.07
C LEU A 119 2.35 -17.31 -13.54
N TYR A 120 1.17 -16.89 -14.00
CA TYR A 120 0.77 -17.09 -15.39
C TYR A 120 -0.15 -15.97 -15.89
N ASP A 121 0.41 -14.85 -16.35
CA ASP A 121 -0.09 -14.18 -17.56
C ASP A 121 0.96 -13.18 -18.10
N ASP A 122 2.17 -13.68 -18.37
CA ASP A 122 3.06 -12.99 -19.31
C ASP A 122 3.07 -13.87 -20.57
N GLY A 123 1.98 -13.76 -21.34
CA GLY A 123 1.88 -14.30 -22.68
C GLY A 123 2.71 -13.48 -23.65
N ASP A 124 4.02 -13.40 -23.43
CA ASP A 124 4.98 -13.00 -24.45
C ASP A 124 5.47 -14.30 -25.12
N ASP A 125 4.69 -14.74 -26.12
CA ASP A 125 5.06 -15.82 -27.05
C ASP A 125 6.25 -15.36 -27.90
N HIS A 126 7.45 -15.55 -27.35
CA HIS A 126 8.69 -15.41 -28.08
C HIS A 126 9.62 -16.60 -27.80
N GLY A 127 9.38 -17.69 -28.52
CA GLY A 127 10.31 -18.82 -28.69
C GLY A 127 9.69 -19.83 -29.67
N ALA A 128 10.38 -20.47 -30.60
CA ALA A 128 11.77 -20.87 -30.56
C ALA A 128 12.29 -21.24 -31.96
N TYR A 129 13.61 -21.12 -32.05
CA TYR A 129 14.52 -21.61 -33.08
C TYR A 129 14.25 -23.08 -33.43
N GLY A 130 14.37 -23.43 -34.71
CA GLY A 130 13.95 -24.72 -35.27
C GLY A 130 14.89 -25.90 -35.06
N THR A 131 14.48 -27.05 -35.61
CA THR A 131 15.30 -28.03 -36.39
C THR A 131 14.41 -29.21 -36.84
N SER A 132 14.51 -29.54 -38.14
CA SER A 132 14.40 -30.85 -38.83
C SER A 132 13.04 -31.61 -38.76
N ASP A 133 12.54 -32.38 -39.76
CA ASP A 133 13.10 -33.05 -40.95
C ASP A 133 12.00 -33.34 -42.00
N ILE A 134 12.45 -33.43 -43.27
CA ILE A 134 12.06 -34.34 -44.39
C ILE A 134 10.59 -34.61 -44.70
N GLU A 135 10.20 -34.35 -45.98
CA GLU A 135 9.57 -35.36 -46.86
C GLU A 135 10.10 -35.17 -48.31
N ASP A 136 10.83 -36.18 -48.81
CA ASP A 136 11.03 -36.47 -50.24
C ASP A 136 9.70 -36.90 -50.84
N GLU A 137 9.31 -36.48 -52.06
CA GLU A 137 8.67 -37.33 -53.09
C GLU A 137 8.83 -36.73 -54.50
N GLU A 138 9.48 -37.53 -55.37
CA GLU A 138 9.56 -37.62 -56.86
C GLU A 138 9.84 -36.40 -57.77
#